data_AF-A0A538CRY0-F1
#
_entry.id   AF-A0A538CRY0-F1
#
_cell.length_a   1.000
_cell.length_b   1.000
_cell.length_c   1.000
_cell.angle_alpha   90.00
_cell.angle_beta   90.00
_cell.angle_gamma   90.00
#
_symmetry.space_group_name_H-M   'P 1'
#
loop_
_entity.id
_entity.type
_entity.pdbx_description
1 polymer ?
#
loop_
_entity_poly.entity_id
_entity_poly.type
_entity_poly.pdbx_seq_one_letter_code
_entity_poly.pdbx_strand_id
1 'polypeptide(L)'
;MCRCRRSPPITTSATRGRTSSYHDELVEQIRAAEASRVSRPLPPPVTAPHDELERRIRFIPKDTEQYHLCLGGPGIPRDDDRRFALRVLDNILGGSSSSRLFQEVREKRGLAYSVYSFQSLYAGTGQVGLYLGTRPDNVGRAMAVVASELERFRTEPATAEELERS
;
A
#
# COMPACT_ATOMS: atom_id res chain seq x y z
N MET A 1 -15.05 6.14 42.35
CA MET A 1 -15.95 5.64 41.28
C MET A 1 -15.30 5.92 39.92
N CYS A 2 -14.50 4.99 39.39
CA CYS A 2 -13.93 5.11 38.04
C CYS A 2 -15.02 4.78 37.02
N ARG A 3 -15.43 5.77 36.22
CA ARG A 3 -16.23 5.52 35.02
C ARG A 3 -15.35 4.77 34.01
N CYS A 4 -15.52 3.46 33.91
CA CYS A 4 -15.05 2.68 32.76
C CYS A 4 -15.72 3.26 31.51
N ARG A 5 -15.02 4.14 30.77
CA ARG A 5 -15.36 4.44 29.38
C ARG A 5 -15.25 3.13 28.63
N ARG A 6 -16.39 2.54 28.25
CA ARG A 6 -16.44 1.35 27.39
C ARG A 6 -15.60 1.66 26.15
N SER A 7 -14.50 0.93 25.97
CA SER A 7 -13.70 0.98 24.75
C SER A 7 -14.60 0.59 23.56
N PRO A 8 -14.54 1.31 22.42
CA PRO A 8 -15.35 0.94 21.27
C PRO A 8 -14.99 -0.47 20.78
N PRO A 9 -15.96 -1.25 20.28
CA PRO A 9 -15.75 -2.63 19.85
C PRO A 9 -14.81 -2.73 18.64
N ILE A 10 -14.12 -3.88 18.50
CA ILE A 10 -13.18 -4.19 17.41
C ILE A 10 -13.91 -4.38 16.06
N THR A 11 -15.24 -4.49 16.07
CA THR A 11 -16.05 -4.71 14.86
C THR A 11 -16.57 -3.40 14.32
N THR A 12 -16.29 -3.13 13.04
CA THR A 12 -16.96 -2.08 12.27
C THR A 12 -17.84 -2.74 11.23
N SER A 13 -19.14 -2.49 11.27
CA SER A 13 -20.08 -2.91 10.23
C SER A 13 -20.23 -1.79 9.19
N ALA A 14 -19.96 -2.07 7.92
CA ALA A 14 -20.17 -1.14 6.82
C ALA A 14 -21.12 -1.76 5.79
N THR A 15 -22.23 -1.08 5.49
CA THR A 15 -23.21 -1.48 4.47
C THR A 15 -23.36 -0.36 3.45
N ARG A 16 -23.25 -0.70 2.15
CA ARG A 16 -23.45 0.25 1.05
C ARG A 16 -24.67 -0.19 0.22
N GLY A 17 -25.76 0.56 0.31
CA GLY A 17 -27.00 0.34 -0.43
C GLY A 17 -27.70 1.66 -0.77
N ARG A 18 -28.49 1.70 -1.85
CA ARG A 18 -29.33 2.86 -2.21
C ARG A 18 -30.59 2.85 -1.37
N THR A 19 -30.62 3.36 -0.14
CA THR A 19 -31.90 3.40 0.61
C THR A 19 -31.85 4.27 1.85
N SER A 20 -32.64 5.35 1.83
CA SER A 20 -32.98 6.14 3.03
C SER A 20 -33.92 5.38 3.98
N SER A 21 -34.65 4.35 3.51
CA SER A 21 -35.67 3.63 4.31
C SER A 21 -35.18 2.38 5.05
N TYR A 22 -34.00 1.81 4.74
CA TYR A 22 -33.51 0.55 5.36
C TYR A 22 -32.34 0.76 6.31
N HIS A 23 -31.85 2.00 6.44
CA HIS A 23 -30.74 2.32 7.33
C HIS A 23 -31.11 2.02 8.79
N ASP A 24 -32.30 2.43 9.21
CA ASP A 24 -32.73 2.34 10.60
C ASP A 24 -32.95 0.89 11.04
N GLU A 25 -33.58 0.06 10.19
CA GLU A 25 -33.76 -1.37 10.46
C GLU A 25 -32.42 -2.11 10.62
N LEU A 26 -31.46 -1.77 9.76
CA LEU A 26 -30.14 -2.38 9.77
C LEU A 26 -29.31 -1.93 10.99
N VAL A 27 -29.43 -0.66 11.38
CA VAL A 27 -28.84 -0.14 12.62
C VAL A 27 -29.40 -0.86 13.84
N GLU A 28 -30.71 -1.09 13.90
CA GLU A 28 -31.34 -1.83 15.00
C GLU A 28 -30.89 -3.30 15.05
N GLN A 29 -30.78 -3.97 13.90
CA GLN A 29 -30.23 -5.33 13.83
C GLN A 29 -28.77 -5.40 14.30
N ILE A 30 -27.94 -4.43 13.93
CA ILE A 30 -26.54 -4.35 14.38
C ILE A 30 -26.50 -4.09 15.89
N ARG A 31 -27.30 -3.16 16.41
CA ARG A 31 -27.37 -2.87 17.86
C ARG A 31 -27.80 -4.08 18.66
N ALA A 32 -28.81 -4.82 18.20
CA ALA A 32 -29.24 -6.06 18.84
C ALA A 32 -28.13 -7.12 18.85
N ALA A 33 -27.39 -7.25 17.74
CA ALA A 33 -26.23 -8.15 17.65
C ALA A 33 -25.05 -7.70 18.52
N GLU A 34 -24.83 -6.40 18.71
CA GLU A 34 -23.79 -5.88 19.60
C GLU A 34 -24.16 -5.96 21.08
N ALA A 35 -25.45 -5.85 21.42
CA ALA A 35 -25.94 -5.93 22.79
C ALA A 35 -25.68 -7.31 23.44
N SER A 36 -25.60 -8.36 22.62
CA SER A 36 -25.29 -9.74 23.06
C SER A 36 -23.79 -10.05 23.08
N ARG A 37 -22.91 -9.11 22.66
CA ARG A 37 -21.46 -9.35 22.60
C ARG A 37 -20.75 -9.03 23.90
N VAL A 38 -19.87 -9.94 24.30
CA VAL A 38 -18.89 -9.69 25.35
C VAL A 38 -17.84 -8.72 24.82
N SER A 39 -17.76 -7.54 25.44
CA SER A 39 -16.71 -6.55 25.18
C SER A 39 -15.34 -7.17 25.48
N ARG A 40 -14.48 -7.29 24.46
CA ARG A 40 -13.06 -7.59 24.65
C ARG A 40 -12.29 -6.27 24.63
N PRO A 41 -11.37 -6.03 25.58
CA PRO A 41 -10.51 -4.85 25.53
C PRO A 41 -9.77 -4.80 24.19
N LEU A 42 -9.61 -3.59 23.65
CA LEU A 42 -8.78 -3.36 22.47
C LEU A 42 -7.37 -3.85 22.79
N PRO A 43 -6.74 -4.63 21.88
CA PRO A 43 -5.31 -4.91 22.03
C PRO A 43 -4.55 -3.58 22.05
N PRO A 44 -3.44 -3.49 22.80
CA PRO A 44 -2.61 -2.29 22.80
C PRO A 44 -2.15 -1.97 21.37
N PRO A 45 -1.94 -0.68 21.03
CA PRO A 45 -1.41 -0.31 19.73
C PRO A 45 -0.08 -1.04 19.49
N VAL A 46 -0.01 -1.76 18.38
CA VAL A 46 1.21 -2.46 17.95
C VAL A 46 2.09 -1.42 17.26
N THR A 47 3.15 -0.96 17.90
CA THR A 47 4.23 -0.25 17.23
C THR A 47 5.21 -1.29 16.74
N ALA A 48 5.42 -1.40 15.42
CA ALA A 48 6.49 -2.26 14.94
C ALA A 48 7.83 -1.62 15.31
N PRO A 49 8.81 -2.39 15.81
CA PRO A 49 10.17 -1.89 15.94
C PRO A 49 10.68 -1.50 14.54
N HIS A 50 11.14 -0.25 14.41
CA HIS A 50 11.85 0.22 13.22
C HIS A 50 13.35 -0.12 13.28
N ASP A 51 13.74 -1.02 14.19
CA ASP A 51 15.14 -1.33 14.46
C ASP A 51 15.86 -1.75 13.18
N GLU A 52 16.96 -1.03 12.94
CA GLU A 52 17.95 -1.16 11.86
C GLU A 52 17.50 -1.97 10.66
N LEU A 53 16.97 -1.26 9.66
CA LEU A 53 16.62 -1.84 8.38
C LEU A 53 17.88 -2.33 7.64
N GLU A 54 18.28 -3.57 7.90
CA GLU A 54 19.35 -4.19 7.14
C GLU A 54 18.91 -4.41 5.70
N ARG A 55 19.70 -3.89 4.75
CA ARG A 55 19.50 -4.20 3.34
C ARG A 55 19.74 -5.69 3.13
N ARG A 56 18.68 -6.41 2.78
CA ARG A 56 18.74 -7.84 2.48
C ARG A 56 18.36 -8.08 1.03
N ILE A 57 19.19 -8.83 0.33
CA ILE A 57 18.92 -9.30 -1.02
C ILE A 57 18.80 -10.81 -0.94
N ARG A 58 17.69 -11.35 -1.42
CA ARG A 58 17.43 -12.79 -1.44
C ARG A 58 17.06 -13.23 -2.85
N PHE A 59 17.77 -14.23 -3.35
CA PHE A 59 17.43 -14.92 -4.58
C PHE A 59 16.80 -16.26 -4.24
N ILE A 60 15.66 -16.56 -4.84
CA ILE A 60 14.96 -17.83 -4.68
C ILE A 60 14.93 -18.48 -6.07
N PRO A 61 15.73 -19.52 -6.31
CA PRO A 61 15.70 -20.22 -7.58
C PRO A 61 14.36 -20.93 -7.73
N LYS A 62 13.71 -20.74 -8.87
CA LYS A 62 12.47 -21.41 -9.24
C LYS A 62 12.49 -21.59 -10.75
N ASP A 63 11.91 -22.69 -11.22
CA ASP A 63 11.76 -22.97 -12.63
C ASP A 63 10.58 -22.13 -13.18
N THR A 64 10.90 -20.96 -13.73
CA THR A 64 9.92 -20.00 -14.26
C THR A 64 10.46 -19.30 -15.51
N GLU A 65 9.58 -19.04 -16.47
CA GLU A 65 9.88 -18.30 -17.71
C GLU A 65 10.24 -16.82 -17.48
N GLN A 66 9.90 -16.29 -16.31
CA GLN A 66 10.11 -14.89 -15.94
C GLN A 66 10.85 -14.79 -14.60
N TYR A 67 11.62 -13.72 -14.46
CA TYR A 67 12.15 -13.24 -13.20
C TYR A 67 11.14 -12.32 -12.54
N HIS A 68 10.89 -12.58 -11.25
CA HIS A 68 10.04 -11.79 -10.39
C HIS A 68 10.91 -11.05 -9.37
N LEU A 69 10.89 -9.73 -9.41
CA LEU A 69 11.69 -8.88 -8.53
C LEU A 69 10.76 -8.03 -7.67
N CYS A 70 11.04 -8.02 -6.37
CA CYS A 70 10.39 -7.12 -5.42
C CYS A 70 11.46 -6.28 -4.74
N LEU A 71 11.32 -4.96 -4.82
CA LEU A 71 12.12 -4.01 -4.06
C LEU A 71 11.18 -3.27 -3.12
N GLY A 72 11.42 -3.34 -1.82
CA GLY A 72 10.55 -2.70 -0.85
C GLY A 72 11.26 -2.39 0.45
N GLY A 73 10.62 -1.55 1.25
CA GLY A 73 11.12 -1.07 2.51
C GLY A 73 10.00 -0.65 3.45
N PRO A 74 10.35 -0.04 4.59
CA PRO A 74 9.39 0.37 5.59
C PRO A 74 8.52 1.50 5.03
N GLY A 75 7.22 1.35 5.23
CA GLY A 75 6.23 2.38 4.96
C GLY A 75 5.83 3.11 6.24
N ILE A 76 4.74 3.86 6.14
CA ILE A 76 4.14 4.59 7.25
C ILE A 76 2.92 3.86 7.81
N PRO A 77 2.55 4.07 9.08
CA PRO A 77 1.34 3.49 9.65
C PRO A 77 0.08 4.04 9.01
N ARG A 78 -1.01 3.25 9.05
CA ARG A 78 -2.31 3.63 8.45
C ARG A 78 -2.91 4.91 9.04
N ASP A 79 -2.55 5.23 10.28
CA ASP A 79 -3.08 6.36 11.02
C ASP A 79 -2.28 7.65 10.76
N ASP A 80 -1.17 7.58 10.00
CA ASP A 80 -0.31 8.72 9.65
C ASP A 80 -0.98 9.64 8.60
N ASP A 81 -0.95 10.95 8.82
CA ASP A 81 -1.53 11.95 7.91
C ASP A 81 -0.83 11.97 6.54
N ARG A 82 0.45 11.56 6.48
CA ARG A 82 1.22 11.47 5.23
C ARG A 82 0.72 10.37 4.30
N ARG A 83 -0.22 9.51 4.71
CA ARG A 83 -0.81 8.46 3.85
C ARG A 83 -1.40 9.00 2.55
N PHE A 84 -1.93 10.22 2.56
CA PHE A 84 -2.46 10.83 1.35
C PHE A 84 -1.34 11.25 0.39
N ALA A 85 -0.28 11.86 0.92
CA ALA A 85 0.92 12.18 0.15
C ALA A 85 1.57 10.91 -0.40
N LEU A 86 1.67 9.84 0.40
CA LEU A 86 2.19 8.55 -0.06
C LEU A 86 1.33 7.94 -1.18
N ARG A 87 0.01 8.11 -1.13
CA ARG A 87 -0.87 7.64 -2.21
C ARG A 87 -0.67 8.39 -3.52
N VAL A 88 -0.45 9.70 -3.45
CA VAL A 88 -0.08 10.52 -4.62
C VAL A 88 1.28 10.09 -5.16
N LEU A 89 2.29 9.94 -4.30
CA LEU A 89 3.63 9.49 -4.69
C LEU A 89 3.61 8.12 -5.37
N ASP A 90 2.84 7.18 -4.83
CA ASP A 90 2.65 5.84 -5.41
C ASP A 90 2.00 5.92 -6.79
N ASN A 91 0.99 6.77 -6.98
CA ASN A 91 0.35 6.95 -8.28
C ASN A 91 1.32 7.50 -9.35
N ILE A 92 2.17 8.46 -8.98
CA ILE A 92 3.20 9.02 -9.87
C ILE A 92 4.28 7.98 -10.21
N LEU A 93 4.73 7.20 -9.22
CA LEU A 93 5.83 6.27 -9.39
C LEU A 93 5.43 5.04 -10.21
N GLY A 94 4.38 4.33 -9.80
CA GLY A 94 4.03 3.02 -10.36
C GLY A 94 2.58 2.57 -10.18
N GLY A 95 1.70 3.41 -9.64
CA GLY A 95 0.32 3.04 -9.28
C GLY A 95 -0.70 3.15 -10.42
N SER A 96 -0.34 3.77 -11.55
CA SER A 96 -1.20 3.94 -12.74
C SER A 96 -0.47 3.66 -14.05
N SER A 97 -1.22 3.58 -15.15
CA SER A 97 -0.66 3.47 -16.51
C SER A 97 0.09 4.72 -16.98
N SER A 98 -0.20 5.89 -16.39
CA SER A 98 0.54 7.13 -16.65
C SER A 98 1.77 7.31 -15.76
N SER A 99 2.04 6.37 -14.85
CA SER A 99 3.16 6.45 -13.91
C SER A 99 4.53 6.36 -14.60
N ARG A 100 5.56 6.92 -13.95
CA ARG A 100 6.93 6.95 -14.48
C ARG A 100 7.46 5.57 -14.84
N LEU A 101 7.32 4.60 -13.93
CA LEU A 101 7.82 3.23 -14.16
C LEU A 101 7.06 2.54 -15.30
N PHE A 102 5.75 2.72 -15.39
CA PHE A 102 4.97 2.14 -16.48
C PHE A 102 5.41 2.72 -17.83
N GLN A 103 5.56 4.04 -17.92
CA GLN A 103 5.98 4.72 -19.14
C GLN A 103 7.41 4.33 -19.54
N GLU A 104 8.38 4.37 -18.63
CA GLU A 104 9.78 4.13 -18.96
C GLU A 104 10.11 2.65 -19.18
N VAL A 105 9.54 1.74 -18.39
CA VAL A 105 9.88 0.31 -18.44
C VAL A 105 9.01 -0.43 -19.45
N ARG A 106 7.70 -0.19 -19.45
CA ARG A 106 6.73 -0.95 -20.26
C ARG A 106 6.46 -0.29 -21.61
N GLU A 107 6.05 0.98 -21.64
CA GLU A 107 5.64 1.64 -22.89
C GLU A 107 6.84 1.97 -23.79
N LYS A 108 7.85 2.67 -23.26
CA LYS A 108 8.99 3.16 -24.08
C LYS A 108 9.98 2.06 -24.46
N ARG A 109 10.22 1.09 -23.58
CA ARG A 109 11.32 0.11 -23.74
C ARG A 109 10.86 -1.34 -23.82
N GLY A 110 9.61 -1.65 -23.50
CA GLY A 110 9.09 -3.03 -23.54
C GLY A 110 9.88 -4.03 -22.69
N LEU A 111 10.53 -3.58 -21.61
CA LEU A 111 11.44 -4.41 -20.82
C LEU A 111 10.69 -5.37 -19.89
N ALA A 112 9.50 -4.99 -19.43
CA ALA A 112 8.68 -5.78 -18.53
C ALA A 112 7.20 -5.64 -18.89
N TYR A 113 6.46 -6.73 -18.74
CA TYR A 113 5.00 -6.71 -18.92
C TYR A 113 4.30 -6.20 -17.66
N SER A 114 4.83 -6.55 -16.49
CA SER A 114 4.27 -6.16 -15.20
C SER A 114 5.29 -5.34 -14.43
N VAL A 115 4.97 -4.07 -14.21
CA VAL A 115 5.69 -3.16 -13.34
C VAL A 115 4.68 -2.30 -12.61
N TYR A 116 4.79 -2.23 -11.29
CA TYR A 116 3.93 -1.38 -10.47
C TYR A 116 4.56 -1.12 -9.10
N SER A 117 4.14 -0.04 -8.44
CA SER A 117 4.42 0.21 -7.04
C SER A 117 3.23 -0.20 -6.17
N PHE A 118 3.49 -0.49 -4.91
CA PHE A 118 2.48 -0.83 -3.93
C PHE A 118 2.83 -0.29 -2.56
N GLN A 119 1.78 -0.03 -1.78
CA GLN A 119 1.87 0.32 -0.38
C GLN A 119 0.88 -0.53 0.43
N SER A 120 1.26 -0.92 1.63
CA SER A 120 0.34 -1.53 2.59
C SER A 120 0.53 -0.88 3.95
N LEU A 121 -0.54 -0.30 4.46
CA LEU A 121 -0.54 0.46 5.71
C LEU A 121 -1.16 -0.40 6.81
N TYR A 122 -0.40 -0.67 7.86
CA TYR A 122 -0.81 -1.49 9.00
C TYR A 122 -0.99 -0.63 10.26
N ALA A 123 -1.50 -1.25 11.32
CA ALA A 123 -1.51 -0.62 12.64
C ALA A 123 -0.06 -0.50 13.14
N GLY A 124 0.40 0.74 13.32
CA GLY A 124 1.74 1.11 13.79
C GLY A 124 2.94 0.70 12.93
N THR A 125 2.73 0.31 11.66
CA THR A 125 3.79 0.19 10.64
C THR A 125 3.21 0.19 9.23
N GLY A 126 4.05 0.18 8.21
CA GLY A 126 3.64 -0.03 6.82
C GLY A 126 4.76 -0.65 5.99
N GLN A 127 4.44 -0.95 4.74
CA GLN A 127 5.41 -1.33 3.71
C GLN A 127 5.16 -0.52 2.45
N VAL A 128 6.23 -0.19 1.75
CA VAL A 128 6.19 0.40 0.40
C VAL A 128 7.17 -0.36 -0.48
N GLY A 129 6.86 -0.48 -1.76
CA GLY A 129 7.74 -1.17 -2.68
C GLY A 129 7.26 -1.12 -4.11
N LEU A 130 8.00 -1.82 -4.96
CA LEU A 130 7.67 -2.04 -6.35
C LEU A 130 7.90 -3.49 -6.71
N TYR A 131 7.16 -3.92 -7.72
CA TYR A 131 7.23 -5.23 -8.32
C TYR A 131 7.57 -5.09 -9.80
N LEU A 132 8.41 -6.01 -10.27
CA LEU A 132 8.83 -6.10 -11.67
C LEU A 132 8.83 -7.58 -12.11
N GLY A 133 8.11 -7.88 -13.18
CA GLY A 133 8.11 -9.17 -13.86
C GLY A 133 8.71 -9.03 -15.26
N THR A 134 9.88 -9.63 -15.49
CA THR A 134 10.64 -9.49 -16.74
C THR A 134 11.29 -10.80 -17.19
N ARG A 135 11.74 -10.86 -18.45
CA ARG A 135 12.48 -12.01 -19.00
C ARG A 135 13.94 -11.96 -18.54
N PRO A 136 14.63 -13.11 -18.42
CA PRO A 136 16.02 -13.19 -17.95
C PRO A 136 16.96 -12.20 -18.64
N ASP A 137 16.87 -12.10 -19.97
CA ASP A 137 17.73 -11.24 -20.80
C ASP A 137 17.55 -9.74 -20.53
N ASN A 138 16.41 -9.35 -19.96
CA ASN A 138 16.07 -7.96 -19.71
C ASN A 138 16.29 -7.52 -18.26
N VAL A 139 16.56 -8.44 -17.33
CA VAL A 139 16.62 -8.15 -15.87
C VAL A 139 17.58 -7.00 -15.56
N GLY A 140 18.82 -7.07 -16.05
CA GLY A 140 19.82 -6.04 -15.77
C GLY A 140 19.43 -4.66 -16.32
N ARG A 141 18.89 -4.61 -17.54
CA ARG A 141 18.43 -3.38 -18.17
C ARG A 141 17.22 -2.78 -17.46
N ALA A 142 16.25 -3.63 -17.09
CA ALA A 142 15.05 -3.20 -16.39
C ALA A 142 15.40 -2.63 -15.00
N MET A 143 16.29 -3.30 -14.26
CA MET A 143 16.75 -2.82 -12.96
C MET A 143 17.53 -1.51 -13.05
N ALA A 144 18.34 -1.31 -14.09
CA ALA A 144 19.03 -0.04 -14.31
C ALA A 144 18.05 1.12 -14.56
N VAL A 145 17.00 0.88 -15.35
CA VAL A 145 15.94 1.88 -15.58
C VAL A 145 15.18 2.17 -14.29
N VAL A 146 14.79 1.14 -13.54
CA VAL A 146 14.11 1.31 -12.24
C VAL A 146 14.96 2.12 -11.27
N ALA A 147 16.26 1.82 -11.15
CA ALA A 147 17.17 2.56 -10.30
C ALA A 147 17.31 4.03 -10.72
N SER A 148 17.40 4.29 -12.02
CA SER A 148 17.44 5.66 -12.58
C SER A 148 16.16 6.43 -12.27
N GLU A 149 14.99 5.82 -12.47
CA GLU A 149 13.72 6.47 -12.19
C GLU A 149 13.49 6.71 -10.69
N LEU A 150 13.95 5.81 -9.82
CA LEU A 150 13.93 6.02 -8.37
C LEU A 150 14.83 7.18 -7.94
N GLU A 151 16.02 7.30 -8.54
CA GLU A 151 16.92 8.43 -8.25
C GLU A 151 16.28 9.75 -8.70
N ARG A 152 15.74 9.80 -9.93
CA ARG A 152 15.02 10.97 -10.43
C ARG A 152 13.81 11.32 -9.58
N PHE A 153 13.06 10.32 -9.12
CA PHE A 153 11.91 10.52 -8.23
C PHE A 153 12.32 11.10 -6.87
N ARG A 154 13.55 10.85 -6.43
CA ARG A 154 14.11 11.40 -5.19
C ARG A 154 14.66 12.82 -5.37
N THR A 155 15.27 13.13 -6.52
CA THR A 155 15.98 14.40 -6.73
C THR A 155 15.16 15.45 -7.47
N GLU A 156 14.20 15.03 -8.31
CA GLU A 156 13.36 15.91 -9.12
C GLU A 156 11.97 16.04 -8.48
N PRO A 157 11.41 17.26 -8.37
CA PRO A 157 10.04 17.43 -7.92
C PRO A 157 9.04 16.82 -8.92
N ALA A 158 7.87 16.44 -8.42
CA ALA A 158 6.75 16.05 -9.27
C ALA A 158 6.28 17.23 -10.12
N THR A 159 5.96 16.99 -11.39
CA THR A 159 5.41 18.05 -12.25
C THR A 159 3.96 18.34 -11.90
N ALA A 160 3.45 19.52 -12.29
CA ALA A 160 2.05 19.88 -12.09
C ALA A 160 1.10 18.85 -12.75
N GLU A 161 1.44 18.37 -13.94
CA GLU A 161 0.65 17.37 -14.68
C GLU A 161 0.64 16.00 -13.98
N GLU A 162 1.76 15.61 -13.35
CA GLU A 162 1.81 14.39 -12.55
C GLU A 162 0.91 14.50 -11.33
N LEU A 163 0.90 15.66 -10.66
CA LEU A 163 0.05 15.92 -9.50
C LEU A 163 -1.43 15.98 -9.87
N GLU A 164 -1.80 16.59 -11.00
CA GLU A 164 -3.20 16.66 -11.46
C GLU A 164 -3.80 15.30 -11.82
N ARG A 165 -2.97 14.36 -12.29
CA ARG A 165 -3.40 12.99 -12.62
C ARG A 165 -3.44 12.06 -11.41
N SER A 166 -2.99 12.52 -10.24
CA SER A 166 -2.73 11.69 -9.07
C SER A 166 -3.89 11.56 -8.08
#